data_AF-T0PL82-F1
#
_entry.id   AF-T0PL82-F1
#
_cell.length_a   1.000
_cell.length_b   1.000
_cell.length_c   1.000
_cell.angle_alpha   90.00
_cell.angle_beta   90.00
_cell.angle_gamma   90.00
#
_symmetry.space_group_name_H-M   'P 1'
#
loop_
_entity.id
_entity.type
_entity.pdbx_description
1 polymer ?
#
loop_
_entity_poly.entity_id
_entity_poly.type
_entity_poly.pdbx_seq_one_letter_code
_entity_poly.pdbx_strand_id
1 'polypeptide(L)'
;ITGESYAGIYIPYLAAKLITSPLPSMSFKGVAIGNAYTDVAVEAPAFFEYMYSHALISYETHASIQKHCGESGIVGCITGNKTTCTNTCAQPLVEGYLESDSFAMDPYYIYGDVCQLSSNQASLLPSPSLRPMHRGVIGPCQAQYTASYLRQAAVQVAIHASDAVVEWTDCSGDVSMAYHSSPSSLPKYPAILQSGLKVLIYSGDADTVVNFMGTQRWLTQG
;
A
#
# COMPACT_ATOMS: atom_id res chain seq x y z
N ILE A 1 -14.60 11.31 2.50
CA ILE A 1 -14.16 10.18 1.65
C ILE A 1 -12.94 9.58 2.31
N THR A 2 -12.87 8.27 2.43
CA THR A 2 -11.74 7.61 3.09
C THR A 2 -11.22 6.47 2.23
N GLY A 3 -9.96 6.09 2.44
CA GLY A 3 -9.33 4.96 1.76
C GLY A 3 -7.91 4.74 2.26
N GLU A 4 -7.20 3.81 1.65
CA GLU A 4 -5.84 3.44 2.04
C GLU A 4 -4.94 3.13 0.85
N SER A 5 -3.63 3.04 1.11
CA SER A 5 -2.63 2.59 0.12
C SER A 5 -2.69 3.46 -1.14
N TYR A 6 -2.94 2.85 -2.31
CA TYR A 6 -3.05 3.55 -3.59
C TYR A 6 -4.22 4.55 -3.66
N ALA A 7 -5.15 4.53 -2.70
CA ALA A 7 -6.12 5.60 -2.54
C ALA A 7 -5.47 6.95 -2.19
N GLY A 8 -4.20 6.97 -1.77
CA GLY A 8 -3.35 8.17 -1.74
C GLY A 8 -3.19 8.85 -3.11
N ILE A 9 -3.43 8.14 -4.21
CA ILE A 9 -3.58 8.70 -5.56
C ILE A 9 -5.06 9.00 -5.86
N TYR A 10 -5.97 8.05 -5.64
CA TYR A 10 -7.37 8.21 -6.02
C TYR A 10 -8.07 9.38 -5.32
N ILE A 11 -7.89 9.48 -3.99
CA ILE A 11 -8.65 10.41 -3.16
C ILE A 11 -8.27 11.87 -3.43
N PRO A 12 -6.98 12.26 -3.57
CA PRO A 12 -6.67 13.65 -3.92
C PRO A 12 -7.18 14.06 -5.31
N TYR A 13 -7.14 13.15 -6.29
CA TYR A 13 -7.71 13.43 -7.62
C TYR A 13 -9.24 13.58 -7.56
N LEU A 14 -9.93 12.70 -6.83
CA LEU A 14 -11.37 12.80 -6.63
C LEU A 14 -11.77 14.04 -5.83
N ALA A 15 -11.04 14.36 -4.76
CA ALA A 15 -11.28 15.55 -3.94
C ALA A 15 -11.11 16.83 -4.77
N ALA A 16 -10.06 16.94 -5.57
CA ALA A 16 -9.88 18.05 -6.50
C ALA A 16 -11.06 18.18 -7.50
N LYS A 17 -11.59 17.05 -7.97
CA LYS A 17 -12.76 17.04 -8.85
C LYS A 17 -14.04 17.49 -8.13
N LEU A 18 -14.26 17.06 -6.89
CA LEU A 18 -15.43 17.45 -6.10
C LEU A 18 -15.39 18.92 -5.63
N ILE A 19 -14.20 19.49 -5.45
CA ILE A 19 -14.02 20.93 -5.18
C ILE A 19 -14.40 21.75 -6.42
N THR A 20 -13.95 21.32 -7.60
CA THR A 20 -14.18 22.04 -8.87
C THR A 20 -15.54 21.76 -9.50
N SER A 21 -16.16 20.63 -9.19
CA SER A 21 -17.48 20.22 -9.68
C SER A 21 -18.29 19.61 -8.53
N PRO A 22 -18.82 20.45 -7.61
CA PRO A 22 -19.57 19.96 -6.45
C PRO A 22 -20.86 19.25 -6.88
N LEU A 23 -21.22 18.20 -6.15
CA LEU A 23 -22.49 17.50 -6.34
C LEU A 23 -23.61 18.24 -5.58
N PRO A 24 -24.70 18.68 -6.23
CA PRO A 24 -25.74 19.50 -5.61
C PRO A 24 -26.39 18.89 -4.36
N SER A 25 -26.50 17.56 -4.32
CA SER A 25 -27.15 16.81 -3.24
C SER A 25 -26.19 16.31 -2.17
N MET A 26 -24.89 16.60 -2.25
CA MET A 26 -23.88 16.08 -1.33
C MET A 26 -22.98 17.20 -0.80
N SER A 27 -22.81 17.25 0.52
CA SER A 27 -21.82 18.14 1.13
C SER A 27 -20.50 17.40 1.35
N PHE A 28 -19.49 17.72 0.54
CA PHE A 28 -18.15 17.17 0.72
C PHE A 28 -17.45 17.87 1.90
N LYS A 29 -17.09 17.10 2.95
CA LYS A 29 -16.57 17.64 4.22
C LYS A 29 -15.09 17.37 4.48
N GLY A 30 -14.50 16.40 3.80
CA GLY A 30 -13.12 16.05 4.04
C GLY A 30 -12.70 14.68 3.55
N VAL A 31 -11.42 14.40 3.76
CA VAL A 31 -10.75 13.16 3.41
C VAL A 31 -9.97 12.58 4.59
N ALA A 32 -9.90 11.26 4.66
CA ALA A 32 -8.94 10.56 5.53
C ALA A 32 -8.26 9.45 4.75
N ILE A 33 -6.93 9.36 4.78
CA ILE A 33 -6.18 8.37 4.00
C ILE A 33 -5.17 7.67 4.90
N GLY A 34 -5.29 6.35 4.99
CA GLY A 34 -4.39 5.48 5.74
C GLY A 34 -3.22 5.00 4.88
N ASN A 35 -1.98 5.06 5.37
CA ASN A 35 -0.79 4.56 4.66
C ASN A 35 -0.81 5.00 3.19
N ALA A 36 -0.86 6.31 2.97
CA ALA A 36 -1.22 6.90 1.68
C ALA A 36 -0.05 6.92 0.70
N TYR A 37 -0.12 6.13 -0.38
CA TYR A 37 0.89 6.21 -1.45
C TYR A 37 0.65 7.48 -2.25
N THR A 38 1.58 8.44 -2.16
CA THR A 38 1.37 9.79 -2.72
C THR A 38 2.34 10.17 -3.83
N ASP A 39 3.61 9.79 -3.71
CA ASP A 39 4.65 10.17 -4.66
C ASP A 39 5.78 9.15 -4.68
N VAL A 40 6.03 8.55 -5.84
CA VAL A 40 7.11 7.55 -5.99
C VAL A 40 8.48 8.08 -5.56
N ALA A 41 8.73 9.38 -5.73
CA ALA A 41 9.98 10.01 -5.34
C ALA A 41 10.21 10.01 -3.83
N VAL A 42 9.13 9.98 -3.05
CA VAL A 42 9.17 9.95 -1.59
C VAL A 42 9.09 8.53 -1.05
N GLU A 43 8.16 7.73 -1.59
CA GLU A 43 7.88 6.39 -1.07
C GLU A 43 9.03 5.41 -1.35
N ALA A 44 9.65 5.48 -2.54
CA ALA A 44 10.67 4.51 -2.93
C ALA A 44 11.95 4.59 -2.07
N PRO A 45 12.53 5.77 -1.79
CA PRO A 45 13.64 5.88 -0.85
C PRO A 45 13.23 5.55 0.59
N ALA A 46 12.02 5.96 1.01
CA ALA A 46 11.54 5.69 2.37
C ALA A 46 11.41 4.19 2.66
N PHE A 47 11.11 3.36 1.65
CA PHE A 47 11.06 1.91 1.80
C PHE A 47 12.38 1.32 2.33
N PHE A 48 13.52 1.66 1.72
CA PHE A 48 14.83 1.12 2.12
C PHE A 48 15.31 1.70 3.45
N GLU A 49 14.99 2.97 3.73
CA GLU A 49 15.28 3.54 5.05
C GLU A 49 14.47 2.90 6.16
N TYR A 50 13.20 2.61 5.91
CA TYR A 50 12.34 1.93 6.86
C TYR A 50 12.85 0.51 7.17
N MET A 51 13.25 -0.24 6.14
CA MET A 51 13.85 -1.56 6.34
C MET A 51 15.10 -1.48 7.21
N TYR A 52 15.98 -0.51 6.94
CA TYR A 52 17.18 -0.30 7.75
C TYR A 52 16.85 0.08 9.20
N SER A 53 15.92 1.00 9.43
CA SER A 53 15.57 1.46 10.78
C SER A 53 14.93 0.37 11.64
N HIS A 54 14.38 -0.67 11.01
CA HIS A 54 13.77 -1.83 11.67
C HIS A 54 14.66 -3.07 11.65
N ALA A 55 15.96 -2.91 11.32
CA ALA A 55 16.93 -3.99 11.26
C ALA A 55 16.55 -5.15 10.32
N LEU A 56 15.78 -4.85 9.26
CA LEU A 56 15.45 -5.80 8.20
C LEU A 56 16.58 -5.90 7.16
N ILE A 57 17.41 -4.88 7.05
CA ILE A 57 18.64 -4.90 6.25
C ILE A 57 19.81 -4.38 7.08
N SER A 58 21.01 -4.87 6.80
CA SER A 58 22.23 -4.46 7.46
C SER A 58 22.62 -3.02 7.15
N TYR A 59 23.50 -2.47 8.00
CA TYR A 59 24.12 -1.17 7.76
C TYR A 59 24.89 -1.16 6.44
N GLU A 60 25.62 -2.23 6.13
CA GLU A 60 26.43 -2.38 4.92
C GLU A 60 25.56 -2.30 3.66
N THR A 61 24.43 -3.01 3.65
CA THR A 61 23.47 -2.97 2.54
C THR A 61 22.84 -1.59 2.38
N HIS A 62 22.35 -0.99 3.47
CA HIS A 62 21.78 0.35 3.41
C HIS A 62 22.81 1.39 2.94
N ALA A 63 24.04 1.34 3.46
CA ALA A 63 25.12 2.24 3.04
C ALA A 63 25.49 2.03 1.55
N SER A 64 25.46 0.78 1.06
CA SER A 64 25.68 0.46 -0.35
C SER A 64 24.59 1.04 -1.24
N ILE A 65 23.33 0.95 -0.84
CA ILE A 65 22.19 1.56 -1.56
C ILE A 65 22.38 3.07 -1.65
N GLN A 66 22.62 3.73 -0.52
CA GLN A 66 22.81 5.19 -0.49
C GLN A 66 23.98 5.63 -1.37
N LYS A 67 25.11 4.89 -1.31
CA LYS A 67 26.32 5.21 -2.08
C LYS A 67 26.14 5.05 -3.59
N HIS A 68 25.49 3.99 -4.05
CA HIS A 68 25.46 3.64 -5.47
C HIS A 68 24.20 4.09 -6.20
N CYS A 69 23.11 4.36 -5.48
CA CYS A 69 21.86 4.82 -6.07
C CYS A 69 21.56 6.29 -5.81
N GLY A 70 21.66 6.73 -4.56
CA GLY A 70 20.92 7.91 -4.09
C GLY A 70 19.40 7.78 -4.34
N GLU A 71 18.63 8.83 -4.06
CA GLU A 71 17.17 8.78 -4.23
C GLU A 71 16.75 8.61 -5.70
N SER A 72 17.42 9.32 -6.63
CA SER A 72 17.07 9.26 -8.05
C SER A 72 17.35 7.90 -8.70
N GLY A 73 18.40 7.20 -8.26
CA GLY A 73 18.69 5.83 -8.69
C GLY A 73 17.66 4.84 -8.16
N ILE A 74 17.27 4.96 -6.88
CA ILE A 74 16.21 4.14 -6.28
C ILE A 74 14.91 4.30 -7.07
N VAL A 75 14.45 5.55 -7.24
CA VAL A 75 13.22 5.85 -8.00
C VAL A 75 13.32 5.35 -9.43
N GLY A 76 14.49 5.52 -10.06
CA GLY A 76 14.77 5.02 -11.39
C GLY A 76 14.56 3.52 -11.52
N CYS A 77 15.12 2.75 -10.59
CA CYS A 77 14.98 1.29 -10.61
C CYS A 77 13.56 0.83 -10.33
N ILE A 78 12.87 1.45 -9.38
CA ILE A 78 11.46 1.11 -9.06
C ILE A 78 10.52 1.44 -10.21
N THR A 79 10.75 2.55 -10.93
CA THR A 79 9.89 2.98 -12.05
C THR A 79 10.29 2.38 -13.40
N GLY A 80 11.36 1.58 -13.46
CA GLY A 80 11.88 1.01 -14.71
C GLY A 80 12.59 2.01 -15.62
N ASN A 81 12.95 3.19 -15.11
CA ASN A 81 13.73 4.18 -15.86
C ASN A 81 15.20 3.75 -15.94
N LYS A 82 15.59 3.17 -17.08
CA LYS A 82 16.95 2.66 -17.34
C LYS A 82 18.03 3.74 -17.39
N THR A 83 17.65 5.02 -17.53
CA THR A 83 18.62 6.11 -17.54
C THR A 83 19.17 6.38 -16.15
N THR A 84 18.30 6.29 -15.13
CA THR A 84 18.69 6.51 -13.73
C THR A 84 18.94 5.20 -12.99
N CYS A 85 18.38 4.07 -13.44
CA CYS A 85 18.69 2.75 -12.91
C CYS A 85 19.90 2.13 -13.61
N THR A 86 21.08 2.26 -12.99
CA THR A 86 22.29 1.56 -13.43
C THR A 86 22.40 0.19 -12.80
N ASN A 87 23.17 -0.74 -13.39
CA ASN A 87 23.44 -2.04 -12.77
C ASN A 87 24.10 -1.92 -11.39
N THR A 88 24.96 -0.91 -11.21
CA THR A 88 25.62 -0.65 -9.92
C THR A 88 24.64 -0.18 -8.84
N CYS A 89 23.52 0.44 -9.23
CA CYS A 89 22.43 0.76 -8.31
C CYS A 89 21.46 -0.42 -8.12
N ALA A 90 21.08 -1.12 -9.20
CA ALA A 90 20.12 -2.21 -9.13
C ALA A 90 20.58 -3.35 -8.20
N GLN A 91 21.88 -3.67 -8.21
CA GLN A 91 22.43 -4.74 -7.40
C GLN A 91 22.19 -4.57 -5.87
N PRO A 92 22.61 -3.46 -5.22
CA PRO A 92 22.38 -3.30 -3.78
C PRO A 92 20.89 -3.19 -3.41
N LEU A 93 20.02 -2.74 -4.32
CA LEU A 93 18.57 -2.76 -4.08
C LEU A 93 18.04 -4.19 -4.03
N VAL A 94 18.46 -5.05 -4.97
CA VAL A 94 18.12 -6.47 -4.98
C VAL A 94 18.67 -7.16 -3.73
N GLU A 95 19.91 -6.88 -3.34
CA GLU A 95 20.50 -7.40 -2.10
C GLU A 95 19.65 -7.01 -0.88
N GLY A 96 19.22 -5.75 -0.77
CA GLY A 96 18.33 -5.31 0.32
C GLY A 96 16.97 -6.01 0.32
N TYR A 97 16.37 -6.25 -0.85
CA TYR A 97 15.12 -7.01 -0.94
C TYR A 97 15.27 -8.48 -0.55
N LEU A 98 16.43 -9.09 -0.85
CA LEU A 98 16.72 -10.47 -0.49
C LEU A 98 17.08 -10.61 1.00
N GLU A 99 17.87 -9.67 1.53
CA GLU A 99 18.27 -9.65 2.92
C GLU A 99 17.09 -9.47 3.87
N SER A 100 16.11 -8.64 3.49
CA SER A 100 14.90 -8.48 4.27
C SER A 100 14.03 -9.72 4.34
N ASP A 101 14.28 -10.75 3.52
CA ASP A 101 13.44 -11.95 3.43
C ASP A 101 11.95 -11.60 3.38
N SER A 102 11.61 -10.64 2.50
CA SER A 102 10.26 -10.10 2.33
C SER A 102 9.19 -11.15 2.02
N PHE A 103 9.59 -12.38 1.66
CA PHE A 103 8.69 -13.53 1.45
C PHE A 103 8.37 -14.29 2.74
N ALA A 104 9.24 -14.25 3.75
CA ALA A 104 9.04 -14.89 5.04
C ALA A 104 8.37 -13.98 6.09
N MET A 105 8.21 -12.69 5.79
CA MET A 105 7.53 -11.70 6.63
C MET A 105 6.23 -11.20 6.00
N ASP A 106 5.36 -10.59 6.81
CA ASP A 106 4.23 -9.81 6.32
C ASP A 106 4.69 -8.36 6.08
N PRO A 107 4.80 -7.89 4.82
CA PRO A 107 5.28 -6.54 4.53
C PRO A 107 4.28 -5.45 5.00
N TYR A 108 3.01 -5.79 5.20
CA TYR A 108 1.98 -4.87 5.70
C TYR A 108 1.94 -4.78 7.23
N TYR A 109 2.62 -5.70 7.92
CA TYR A 109 2.81 -5.69 9.36
C TYR A 109 4.06 -6.50 9.77
N ILE A 110 5.21 -5.84 9.91
CA ILE A 110 6.51 -6.52 10.12
C ILE A 110 6.63 -7.37 11.40
N TYR A 111 5.73 -7.17 12.36
CA TYR A 111 5.66 -7.94 13.61
C TYR A 111 4.57 -9.03 13.56
N GLY A 112 3.91 -9.20 12.41
CA GLY A 112 2.82 -10.12 12.20
C GLY A 112 3.27 -11.51 11.78
N ASP A 113 2.43 -12.50 12.06
CA ASP A 113 2.56 -13.83 11.49
C ASP A 113 2.19 -13.82 9.99
N VAL A 114 2.86 -14.66 9.21
CA VAL A 114 2.54 -14.88 7.79
C VAL A 114 1.44 -15.91 7.60
N CYS A 115 0.66 -15.74 6.53
CA CYS A 115 -0.34 -16.73 6.15
C CYS A 115 0.31 -17.99 5.55
N GLN A 116 0.13 -19.12 6.22
CA GLN A 116 0.60 -20.43 5.74
C GLN A 116 -0.48 -21.25 5.03
N LEU A 117 -1.71 -20.72 4.91
CA LEU A 117 -2.79 -21.38 4.18
C LEU A 117 -2.60 -21.19 2.69
N SER A 118 -2.79 -22.26 1.92
CA SER A 118 -3.04 -22.18 0.48
C SER A 118 -4.50 -21.88 0.21
N SER A 119 -4.80 -21.31 -0.97
CA SER A 119 -6.09 -20.72 -1.34
C SER A 119 -7.33 -21.61 -1.12
N ASN A 120 -7.16 -22.95 -1.12
CA ASN A 120 -8.25 -23.90 -0.94
C ASN A 120 -8.34 -24.48 0.48
N GLN A 121 -7.39 -24.17 1.36
CA GLN A 121 -7.38 -24.67 2.74
C GLN A 121 -8.25 -23.82 3.67
N ALA A 122 -8.42 -22.52 3.36
CA ALA A 122 -9.26 -21.63 4.15
C ALA A 122 -10.73 -22.08 4.23
N SER A 123 -11.26 -22.68 3.17
CA SER A 123 -12.65 -23.20 3.12
C SER A 123 -12.85 -24.52 3.88
N LEU A 124 -11.77 -25.22 4.23
CA LEU A 124 -11.80 -26.51 4.92
C LEU A 124 -11.73 -26.38 6.45
N LEU A 125 -11.44 -25.17 6.96
CA LEU A 125 -11.28 -24.95 8.40
C LEU A 125 -12.64 -24.73 9.07
N PRO A 126 -13.04 -25.58 10.06
CA PRO A 126 -14.21 -25.32 10.87
C PRO A 126 -13.91 -24.10 11.74
N SER A 127 -14.66 -23.00 11.53
CA SER A 127 -14.55 -21.69 12.19
C SER A 127 -13.15 -21.32 12.67
N PRO A 128 -12.42 -20.38 12.00
CA PRO A 128 -11.05 -20.08 12.37
C PRO A 128 -10.99 -19.74 13.85
N SER A 129 -10.34 -20.61 14.63
CA SER A 129 -10.03 -20.37 16.04
C SER A 129 -8.95 -19.29 16.05
N LEU A 130 -9.39 -18.04 15.91
CA LEU A 130 -8.56 -16.87 15.90
C LEU A 130 -7.97 -16.70 17.31
N ARG A 131 -6.72 -17.11 17.49
CA ARG A 131 -5.99 -16.82 18.73
C ARG A 131 -5.80 -15.31 18.83
N PRO A 132 -5.94 -14.70 20.02
CA PRO A 132 -5.64 -13.29 20.19
C PRO A 132 -4.17 -13.01 19.85
N MET A 133 -3.93 -12.22 18.81
CA MET A 133 -2.63 -11.63 18.49
C MET A 133 -2.52 -10.22 19.11
N HIS A 134 -1.41 -9.51 18.91
CA HIS A 134 -1.22 -8.14 19.40
C HIS A 134 -2.32 -7.16 18.91
N ARG A 135 -2.99 -7.46 17.79
CA ARG A 135 -4.19 -6.73 17.28
C ARG A 135 -5.55 -7.36 17.68
N GLY A 136 -5.58 -8.26 18.65
CA GLY A 136 -6.78 -9.01 19.03
C GLY A 136 -7.04 -10.21 18.14
N VAL A 137 -8.31 -10.50 17.84
CA VAL A 137 -8.78 -11.74 17.17
C VAL A 137 -8.46 -11.77 15.66
N ILE A 138 -7.58 -10.89 15.15
CA ILE A 138 -7.22 -10.82 13.73
C ILE A 138 -5.91 -11.59 13.54
N GLY A 139 -6.04 -12.84 13.10
CA GLY A 139 -4.92 -13.74 12.77
C GLY A 139 -4.43 -13.57 11.32
N PRO A 140 -3.33 -14.23 10.92
CA PRO A 140 -2.92 -14.29 9.51
C PRO A 140 -4.02 -14.89 8.63
N CYS A 141 -3.91 -14.68 7.31
CA CYS A 141 -4.83 -15.20 6.28
C CYS A 141 -6.21 -14.51 6.15
N GLN A 142 -6.40 -13.29 6.68
CA GLN A 142 -7.68 -12.57 6.54
C GLN A 142 -8.14 -12.41 5.08
N ALA A 143 -7.22 -12.15 4.16
CA ALA A 143 -7.53 -12.07 2.73
C ALA A 143 -8.13 -13.37 2.19
N GLN A 144 -7.59 -14.54 2.60
CA GLN A 144 -8.12 -15.82 2.15
C GLN A 144 -9.49 -16.14 2.75
N TYR A 145 -9.70 -15.83 4.04
CA TYR A 145 -11.02 -16.01 4.66
C TYR A 145 -12.06 -15.08 4.00
N THR A 146 -11.68 -13.84 3.71
CA THR A 146 -12.54 -12.88 3.00
C THR A 146 -12.89 -13.37 1.61
N ALA A 147 -11.91 -13.86 0.85
CA ALA A 147 -12.15 -14.44 -0.47
C ALA A 147 -13.05 -15.66 -0.41
N SER A 148 -12.79 -16.58 0.52
CA SER A 148 -13.63 -17.77 0.72
C SER A 148 -15.07 -17.41 1.11
N TYR A 149 -15.29 -16.33 1.86
CA TYR A 149 -16.62 -15.86 2.21
C TYR A 149 -17.33 -15.23 1.01
N LEU A 150 -16.67 -14.31 0.30
CA LEU A 150 -17.25 -13.60 -0.84
C LEU A 150 -17.46 -14.48 -2.08
N ARG A 151 -16.79 -15.63 -2.17
CA ARG A 151 -17.04 -16.66 -3.20
C ARG A 151 -18.28 -17.52 -2.94
N GLN A 152 -18.88 -17.48 -1.74
CA GLN A 152 -20.08 -18.26 -1.47
C GLN A 152 -21.26 -17.74 -2.29
N ALA A 153 -21.94 -18.64 -3.01
CA ALA A 153 -23.11 -18.28 -3.82
C ALA A 153 -24.19 -17.57 -2.99
N ALA A 154 -24.45 -18.04 -1.76
CA ALA A 154 -25.40 -17.40 -0.85
C ALA A 154 -25.02 -15.96 -0.50
N VAL A 155 -23.73 -15.67 -0.32
CA VAL A 155 -23.23 -14.31 -0.06
C VAL A 155 -23.39 -13.44 -1.29
N GLN A 156 -23.03 -13.93 -2.47
CA GLN A 156 -23.15 -13.17 -3.73
C GLN A 156 -24.59 -12.82 -4.09
N VAL A 157 -25.52 -13.78 -3.88
CA VAL A 157 -26.96 -13.53 -4.02
C VAL A 157 -27.43 -12.47 -3.03
N ALA A 158 -26.98 -12.55 -1.77
CA ALA A 158 -27.37 -11.60 -0.73
C ALA A 158 -26.87 -10.17 -0.98
N ILE A 159 -25.72 -9.99 -1.62
CA ILE A 159 -25.18 -8.67 -2.00
C ILE A 159 -25.54 -8.24 -3.42
N HIS A 160 -26.37 -9.03 -4.13
CA HIS A 160 -26.79 -8.77 -5.50
C HIS A 160 -25.63 -8.56 -6.49
N ALA A 161 -24.53 -9.31 -6.31
CA ALA A 161 -23.33 -9.12 -7.12
C ALA A 161 -23.50 -9.59 -8.57
N SER A 162 -24.16 -10.72 -8.78
CA SER A 162 -24.31 -11.36 -10.10
C SER A 162 -25.36 -12.49 -10.04
N ASP A 163 -26.01 -12.76 -11.17
CA ASP A 163 -26.90 -13.93 -11.35
C ASP A 163 -26.12 -15.26 -11.46
N ALA A 164 -24.81 -15.19 -11.73
CA ALA A 164 -23.89 -16.33 -11.77
C ALA A 164 -22.79 -16.19 -10.71
N VAL A 165 -22.32 -17.33 -10.16
CA VAL A 165 -21.24 -17.35 -9.16
C VAL A 165 -19.95 -16.82 -9.79
N VAL A 166 -19.39 -15.77 -9.19
CA VAL A 166 -18.13 -15.14 -9.61
C VAL A 166 -17.01 -15.63 -8.70
N GLU A 167 -15.85 -15.95 -9.28
CA GLU A 167 -14.62 -16.20 -8.52
C GLU A 167 -14.04 -14.86 -8.05
N TRP A 168 -14.59 -14.34 -6.95
CA TRP A 168 -14.14 -13.08 -6.37
C TRP A 168 -12.67 -13.15 -5.95
N THR A 169 -11.92 -12.08 -6.17
CA THR A 169 -10.52 -11.92 -5.73
C THR A 169 -10.35 -10.54 -5.11
N ASP A 170 -9.38 -10.43 -4.20
CA ASP A 170 -9.04 -9.19 -3.50
C ASP A 170 -8.42 -8.14 -4.44
N CYS A 171 -7.47 -8.57 -5.26
CA CYS A 171 -6.72 -7.74 -6.20
C CYS A 171 -6.81 -8.33 -7.62
N SER A 172 -7.04 -7.48 -8.62
CA SER A 172 -7.01 -7.88 -10.03
C SER A 172 -5.65 -7.53 -10.65
N GLY A 173 -4.89 -8.55 -11.01
CA GLY A 173 -3.63 -8.39 -11.75
C GLY A 173 -3.82 -7.75 -13.12
N ASP A 174 -4.91 -8.08 -13.82
CA ASP A 174 -5.24 -7.50 -15.13
C ASP A 174 -5.48 -5.99 -15.04
N VAL A 175 -6.25 -5.54 -14.04
CA VAL A 175 -6.43 -4.12 -13.78
C VAL A 175 -5.09 -3.47 -13.46
N SER A 176 -4.29 -4.08 -12.59
CA SER A 176 -2.97 -3.54 -12.23
C SER A 176 -2.04 -3.37 -13.44
N MET A 177 -1.96 -4.38 -14.32
CA MET A 177 -1.13 -4.33 -15.53
C MET A 177 -1.63 -3.31 -16.56
N ALA A 178 -2.96 -3.14 -16.68
CA ALA A 178 -3.56 -2.19 -17.60
C ALA A 178 -3.59 -0.74 -17.06
N TYR A 179 -3.34 -0.54 -15.76
CA TYR A 179 -3.49 0.76 -15.12
C TYR A 179 -2.33 1.71 -15.46
N HIS A 180 -2.65 2.86 -16.04
CA HIS A 180 -1.69 3.94 -16.26
C HIS A 180 -1.65 4.86 -15.04
N SER A 181 -0.65 4.66 -14.17
CA SER A 181 -0.50 5.42 -12.92
C SER A 181 -0.03 6.86 -13.14
N SER A 182 -0.56 7.79 -12.34
CA SER A 182 0.08 9.08 -12.12
C SER A 182 1.30 8.91 -11.19
N PRO A 183 2.41 9.61 -11.45
CA PRO A 183 3.61 9.51 -10.61
C PRO A 183 3.43 10.15 -9.22
N SER A 184 2.53 11.13 -9.11
CA SER A 184 2.29 11.88 -7.86
C SER A 184 0.86 12.40 -7.75
N SER A 185 0.36 12.46 -6.52
CA SER A 185 -0.86 13.17 -6.12
C SER A 185 -0.60 14.43 -5.31
N LEU A 186 0.65 14.69 -4.90
CA LEU A 186 1.04 15.85 -4.10
C LEU A 186 0.58 17.20 -4.68
N PRO A 187 0.63 17.44 -6.01
CA PRO A 187 0.15 18.70 -6.58
C PRO A 187 -1.34 19.00 -6.37
N LYS A 188 -2.14 18.03 -5.91
CA LYS A 188 -3.57 18.24 -5.59
C LYS A 188 -3.78 18.77 -4.18
N TYR A 189 -2.86 18.51 -3.26
CA TYR A 189 -3.01 18.87 -1.85
C TYR A 189 -3.13 20.38 -1.58
N PRO A 190 -2.39 21.29 -2.25
CA PRO A 190 -2.54 22.73 -2.01
C PRO A 190 -3.99 23.22 -2.17
N ALA A 191 -4.67 22.82 -3.25
CA ALA A 191 -6.07 23.19 -3.48
C ALA A 191 -7.02 22.53 -2.47
N ILE A 192 -6.74 21.28 -2.08
CA ILE A 192 -7.54 20.56 -1.07
C ILE A 192 -7.42 21.26 0.29
N LEU A 193 -6.22 21.61 0.72
CA LEU A 193 -5.98 22.26 2.01
C LEU A 193 -6.56 23.68 2.05
N GLN A 194 -6.54 24.41 0.94
CA GLN A 194 -7.13 25.76 0.83
C GLN A 194 -8.67 25.75 0.77
N SER A 195 -9.30 24.61 0.46
CA SER A 195 -10.75 24.53 0.30
C SER A 195 -11.55 24.50 1.61
N GLY A 196 -10.88 24.49 2.77
CA GLY A 196 -11.52 24.38 4.09
C GLY A 196 -12.04 22.98 4.45
N LEU A 197 -11.68 21.97 3.66
CA LEU A 197 -11.96 20.56 3.94
C LEU A 197 -11.12 20.05 5.12
N LYS A 198 -11.67 19.12 5.90
CA LYS A 198 -10.90 18.38 6.91
C LYS A 198 -10.05 17.32 6.22
N VAL A 199 -8.75 17.30 6.51
CA VAL A 199 -7.81 16.32 5.97
C VAL A 199 -7.15 15.57 7.11
N LEU A 200 -7.17 14.25 7.05
CA LEU A 200 -6.43 13.37 7.96
C LEU A 200 -5.56 12.42 7.15
N ILE A 201 -4.26 12.48 7.35
CA ILE A 201 -3.33 11.45 6.85
C ILE A 201 -2.81 10.71 8.07
N TYR A 202 -2.88 9.40 8.04
CA TYR A 202 -2.44 8.54 9.14
C TYR A 202 -1.74 7.31 8.57
N SER A 203 -0.78 6.76 9.30
CA SER A 203 -0.02 5.59 8.85
C SER A 203 0.20 4.64 10.01
N GLY A 204 0.04 3.34 9.75
CA GLY A 204 0.57 2.31 10.64
C GLY A 204 2.10 2.39 10.66
N ASP A 205 2.70 2.33 11.84
CA ASP A 205 4.15 2.41 12.04
C ASP A 205 4.91 1.13 11.65
N ALA A 206 4.19 0.02 11.50
CA ALA A 206 4.70 -1.31 11.21
C ALA A 206 4.47 -1.79 9.75
N ASP A 207 4.00 -0.90 8.86
CA ASP A 207 3.84 -1.17 7.42
C ASP A 207 5.12 -0.78 6.66
N THR A 208 5.71 -1.70 5.91
CA THR A 208 6.87 -1.39 5.04
C THR A 208 6.46 -0.79 3.71
N VAL A 209 5.30 -1.21 3.17
CA VAL A 209 4.88 -0.97 1.79
C VAL A 209 4.57 0.50 1.56
N VAL A 210 3.79 1.12 2.45
CA VAL A 210 3.55 2.56 2.46
C VAL A 210 3.77 3.09 3.87
N ASN A 211 5.04 3.14 4.25
CA ASN A 211 5.45 3.38 5.62
C ASN A 211 5.25 4.83 6.07
N PHE A 212 5.23 5.01 7.40
CA PHE A 212 5.03 6.33 8.02
C PHE A 212 6.15 7.34 7.70
N MET A 213 7.37 6.89 7.37
CA MET A 213 8.47 7.80 7.05
C MET A 213 8.23 8.51 5.73
N GLY A 214 7.73 7.79 4.70
CA GLY A 214 7.30 8.39 3.45
C GLY A 214 6.23 9.45 3.67
N THR A 215 5.21 9.11 4.47
CA THR A 215 4.16 10.04 4.89
C THR A 215 4.72 11.31 5.57
N GLN A 216 5.63 11.14 6.53
CA GLN A 216 6.23 12.27 7.25
C GLN A 216 7.07 13.16 6.33
N ARG A 217 7.83 12.56 5.40
CA ARG A 217 8.68 13.29 4.45
C ARG A 217 7.88 14.26 3.59
N TRP A 218 6.86 13.79 2.88
CA TRP A 218 6.11 14.69 1.99
C TRP A 218 5.29 15.74 2.75
N LEU A 219 4.83 15.43 3.96
CA LEU A 219 4.13 16.40 4.82
C LEU A 219 5.06 17.49 5.37
N THR A 220 6.35 17.23 5.52
CA THR A 220 7.33 18.17 6.09
C THR A 220 8.17 18.90 5.05
N GLN A 221 8.25 18.37 3.84
CA GLN A 221 9.03 18.93 2.73
C GLN A 221 8.18 19.68 1.70
N GLY A 222 6.85 19.68 1.84
CA GLY A 222 5.88 20.31 0.93
C GLY A 222 5.44 21.71 1.31
#